data_AF-A0A139KDW5-F1
#
_entry.id   AF-A0A139KDW5-F1
#
_cell.length_a   1.000
_cell.length_b   1.000
_cell.length_c   1.000
_cell.angle_alpha   90.00
_cell.angle_beta   90.00
_cell.angle_gamma   90.00
#
_symmetry.space_group_name_H-M   'P 1'
#
loop_
_entity.id
_entity.type
_entity.pdbx_description
1 polymer ?
#
loop_
_entity_poly.entity_id
_entity_poly.type
_entity_poly.pdbx_seq_one_letter_code
_entity_poly.pdbx_strand_id
1 'polypeptide(L)'
;MDTSAEPADVQANVSDSSRIEQEAIGMIEDFYEAYAASFMSTGKEALALGDSIKQKFLTKELIEKVDRLIEATDADPIIRAQDLGENDMKTLSVKHLNDNWYEVNYTSAKGSQYERAVSIPVRVVNVDGQYLIDDITPEN
;
A
#
# COMPACT_ATOMS: atom_id res chain seq x y z
N MET A 1 11.17 -26.23 -45.39
CA MET A 1 11.10 -26.68 -43.98
C MET A 1 11.25 -25.43 -43.15
N ASP A 2 10.14 -25.06 -42.51
CA ASP A 2 9.89 -23.78 -41.86
C ASP A 2 10.95 -23.41 -40.81
N THR A 3 11.50 -22.20 -40.95
CA THR A 3 12.24 -21.55 -39.87
C THR A 3 11.21 -20.92 -38.94
N SER A 4 10.82 -21.65 -37.89
CA SER A 4 9.95 -21.14 -36.84
C SER A 4 10.75 -20.16 -35.97
N ALA A 5 10.52 -18.86 -36.17
CA ALA A 5 11.00 -17.81 -35.28
C ALA A 5 9.98 -17.64 -34.13
N GLU A 6 10.34 -18.11 -32.93
CA GLU A 6 9.60 -17.85 -31.68
C GLU A 6 10.17 -16.58 -31.01
N PRO A 7 9.34 -15.73 -30.34
CA PRO A 7 9.54 -14.28 -30.35
C PRO A 7 10.29 -13.76 -29.12
N ALA A 8 11.42 -13.10 -29.36
CA ALA A 8 12.18 -12.37 -28.32
C ALA A 8 11.34 -11.26 -27.64
N ASP A 9 10.35 -10.70 -28.35
CA ASP A 9 9.51 -9.60 -27.86
C ASP A 9 8.54 -10.02 -26.73
N VAL A 10 8.10 -11.28 -26.69
CA VAL A 10 7.18 -11.75 -25.64
C VAL A 10 7.91 -11.95 -24.31
N GLN A 11 9.15 -12.44 -24.35
CA GLN A 11 9.96 -12.65 -23.14
C GLN A 11 10.43 -11.34 -22.49
N ALA A 12 10.77 -10.33 -23.30
CA ALA A 12 11.16 -9.00 -22.79
C ALA A 12 9.98 -8.31 -22.08
N ASN A 13 8.79 -8.30 -22.68
CA ASN A 13 7.60 -7.63 -22.13
C ASN A 13 7.09 -8.27 -20.81
N VAL A 14 7.16 -9.60 -20.69
CA VAL A 14 6.81 -10.30 -19.44
C VAL A 14 7.80 -9.98 -18.33
N SER A 15 9.10 -9.91 -18.67
CA SER A 15 10.16 -9.61 -17.70
C SER A 15 10.05 -8.18 -17.17
N ASP A 16 9.80 -7.19 -18.04
CA ASP A 16 9.62 -5.80 -17.63
C ASP A 16 8.33 -5.57 -16.82
N SER A 17 7.24 -6.23 -17.20
CA SER A 17 5.98 -6.15 -16.43
C SER A 17 6.17 -6.74 -15.03
N SER A 18 6.83 -7.90 -14.91
CA SER A 18 7.12 -8.49 -13.60
C SER A 18 8.02 -7.60 -12.73
N ARG A 19 9.01 -6.93 -13.31
CA ARG A 19 9.88 -6.01 -12.58
C ARG A 19 9.12 -4.79 -12.08
N ILE A 20 8.30 -4.17 -12.93
CA ILE A 20 7.44 -3.03 -12.59
C ILE A 20 6.49 -3.40 -11.44
N GLU A 21 5.87 -4.57 -11.51
CA GLU A 21 4.99 -5.07 -10.45
C GLU A 21 5.73 -5.24 -9.13
N GLN A 22 6.93 -5.81 -9.14
CA GLN A 22 7.75 -5.99 -7.94
C GLN A 22 8.24 -4.66 -7.36
N GLU A 23 8.58 -3.67 -8.21
CA GLU A 23 8.93 -2.31 -7.77
C GLU A 23 7.75 -1.62 -7.07
N ALA A 24 6.53 -1.77 -7.60
CA ALA A 24 5.33 -1.22 -6.99
C ALA A 24 4.97 -1.94 -5.68
N ILE A 25 5.07 -3.27 -5.63
CA ILE A 25 4.88 -4.07 -4.41
C ILE A 25 5.85 -3.61 -3.32
N GLY A 26 7.14 -3.54 -3.63
CA GLY A 26 8.15 -3.10 -2.67
C GLY A 26 7.90 -1.68 -2.15
N MET A 27 7.47 -0.76 -3.02
CA MET A 27 7.10 0.60 -2.61
C MET A 27 5.90 0.60 -1.64
N ILE A 28 4.87 -0.22 -1.90
CA ILE A 28 3.70 -0.34 -1.01
C ILE A 28 4.11 -0.94 0.33
N GLU A 29 4.95 -1.99 0.34
CA GLU A 29 5.47 -2.60 1.57
C GLU A 29 6.27 -1.58 2.40
N ASP A 30 7.22 -0.88 1.78
CA ASP A 30 8.01 0.19 2.40
C ASP A 30 7.10 1.28 3.02
N PHE A 31 6.04 1.66 2.33
CA PHE A 31 5.06 2.62 2.82
C PHE A 31 4.34 2.10 4.07
N TYR A 32 3.75 0.91 4.02
CA TYR A 32 2.96 0.36 5.14
C TYR A 32 3.84 0.07 6.36
N GLU A 33 5.06 -0.41 6.17
CA GLU A 33 6.02 -0.61 7.27
C GLU A 33 6.41 0.72 7.94
N ALA A 34 6.76 1.73 7.13
CA ALA A 34 7.09 3.06 7.66
C ALA A 34 5.89 3.69 8.37
N TYR A 35 4.71 3.64 7.75
CA TYR A 35 3.49 4.21 8.30
C TYR A 35 3.10 3.53 9.61
N ALA A 36 3.21 2.20 9.70
CA ALA A 36 3.01 1.46 10.94
C ALA A 36 3.97 1.85 12.06
N ALA A 37 5.24 2.11 11.72
CA ALA A 37 6.23 2.59 12.70
C ALA A 37 5.83 3.95 13.31
N SER A 38 5.06 4.78 12.59
CA SER A 38 4.56 6.05 13.14
C SER A 38 3.59 5.85 14.31
N PHE A 39 2.79 4.77 14.32
CA PHE A 39 1.87 4.44 15.43
C PHE A 39 2.60 3.95 16.68
N MET A 40 3.82 3.43 16.54
CA MET A 40 4.66 2.98 17.65
C MET A 40 5.47 4.12 18.30
N SER A 41 5.49 5.29 17.66
CA SER A 41 6.20 6.46 18.15
C SER A 41 5.33 7.28 19.11
N THR A 42 5.97 8.00 20.04
CA THR A 42 5.25 8.73 21.11
C THR A 42 5.46 10.24 21.02
N GLY A 43 4.43 11.00 21.37
CA GLY A 43 4.50 12.47 21.46
C GLY A 43 4.25 13.16 20.11
N LYS A 44 4.58 14.46 20.04
CA LYS A 44 4.32 15.29 18.83
C LYS A 44 5.06 14.81 17.59
N GLU A 45 6.12 14.02 17.77
CA GLU A 45 6.93 13.44 16.70
C GLU A 45 6.16 12.38 15.91
N ALA A 46 5.16 11.72 16.52
CA ALA A 46 4.38 10.67 15.88
C ALA A 46 3.50 11.18 14.73
N LEU A 47 2.75 12.25 14.99
CA LEU A 47 1.89 12.87 13.98
C LEU A 47 2.71 13.44 12.82
N ALA A 48 3.80 14.14 13.13
CA ALA A 48 4.69 14.70 12.11
C ALA A 48 5.37 13.60 11.27
N LEU A 49 5.72 12.46 11.88
CA LEU A 49 6.28 11.32 11.17
C LEU A 49 5.24 10.69 10.22
N GLY A 50 4.02 10.45 10.70
CA GLY A 50 2.91 9.95 9.89
C GLY A 50 2.63 10.86 8.69
N ASP A 51 2.55 12.17 8.90
CA ASP A 51 2.34 13.14 7.83
C ASP A 51 3.49 13.18 6.81
N SER A 52 4.74 13.11 7.27
CA SER A 52 5.93 13.05 6.40
C SER A 52 5.95 11.77 5.55
N ILE A 53 5.60 10.63 6.14
CA ILE A 53 5.46 9.37 5.41
C ILE A 53 4.34 9.49 4.37
N LYS A 54 3.19 10.07 4.76
CA LYS A 54 2.09 10.27 3.81
C LYS A 54 2.53 11.12 2.61
N GLN A 55 3.22 12.22 2.86
CA GLN A 55 3.74 13.11 1.80
C GLN A 55 4.78 12.45 0.88
N LYS A 56 5.52 11.46 1.39
CA LYS A 56 6.54 10.75 0.61
C LYS A 56 5.94 9.72 -0.36
N PHE A 57 4.84 9.08 0.04
CA PHE A 57 4.33 7.88 -0.64
C PHE A 57 2.93 8.03 -1.24
N LEU A 58 2.12 9.00 -0.81
CA LEU A 58 0.80 9.24 -1.37
C LEU A 58 0.77 10.50 -2.22
N THR A 59 -0.11 10.54 -3.19
CA THR A 59 -0.44 11.79 -3.90
C THR A 59 -1.14 12.76 -2.96
N LYS A 60 -1.04 14.05 -3.28
CA LYS A 60 -1.70 15.11 -2.50
C LYS A 60 -3.22 14.91 -2.47
N GLU A 61 -3.81 14.53 -3.60
CA GLU A 61 -5.23 14.27 -3.75
C GLU A 61 -5.71 13.14 -2.84
N LEU A 62 -4.90 12.07 -2.71
CA LEU A 62 -5.21 10.97 -1.81
C LEU A 62 -5.08 11.38 -0.34
N ILE A 63 -4.08 12.16 0.04
CA ILE A 63 -3.95 12.69 1.41
C ILE A 63 -5.20 13.49 1.78
N GLU A 64 -5.64 14.42 0.92
CA GLU A 64 -6.85 15.20 1.15
C GLU A 64 -8.11 14.32 1.24
N LYS A 65 -8.17 13.22 0.48
CA LYS A 65 -9.26 12.23 0.57
C LYS A 65 -9.22 11.48 1.90
N VAL A 66 -8.06 11.04 2.35
CA VAL A 66 -7.87 10.34 3.63
C VAL A 66 -8.29 11.23 4.79
N ASP A 67 -7.85 12.49 4.82
CA ASP A 67 -8.18 13.43 5.89
C ASP A 67 -9.71 13.61 6.03
N ARG A 68 -10.42 13.78 4.90
CA ARG A 68 -11.89 13.87 4.89
C ARG A 68 -12.58 12.60 5.39
N LEU A 69 -12.01 11.42 5.11
CA LEU A 69 -12.58 10.14 5.56
C LEU A 69 -12.36 9.93 7.05
N ILE A 70 -11.21 10.32 7.58
CA ILE A 70 -10.91 10.30 9.01
C ILE A 70 -11.91 11.19 9.76
N GLU A 71 -12.11 12.43 9.29
CA GLU A 71 -13.09 13.36 9.89
C GLU A 71 -14.52 12.83 9.89
N ALA A 72 -14.89 11.99 8.91
CA ALA A 72 -16.24 11.46 8.77
C ALA A 72 -16.47 10.16 9.55
N THR A 73 -15.43 9.37 9.83
CA THR A 73 -15.55 7.99 10.32
C THR A 73 -14.80 7.68 11.61
N ASP A 74 -13.93 8.59 12.06
CA ASP A 74 -12.98 8.36 13.17
C ASP A 74 -12.06 7.14 12.97
N ALA A 75 -11.95 6.63 11.74
CA ALA A 75 -11.08 5.50 11.37
C ALA A 75 -10.08 5.95 10.30
N ASP A 76 -8.86 5.43 10.37
CA ASP A 76 -7.85 5.67 9.35
C ASP A 76 -8.10 4.72 8.16
N PRO A 77 -8.48 5.22 6.97
CA PRO A 77 -8.78 4.39 5.80
C PRO A 77 -7.54 3.71 5.19
N ILE A 78 -6.32 4.17 5.51
CA ILE A 78 -5.06 3.57 5.05
C ILE A 78 -4.87 2.20 5.71
N ILE A 79 -5.27 2.07 6.97
CA ILE A 79 -5.16 0.83 7.75
C ILE A 79 -6.53 0.18 8.00
N ARG A 80 -7.65 0.88 7.75
CA ARG A 80 -9.01 0.45 8.14
C ARG A 80 -9.12 0.10 9.62
N ALA A 81 -8.47 0.89 10.47
CA ALA A 81 -8.46 0.74 11.91
C ALA A 81 -8.21 2.11 12.57
N GLN A 82 -8.36 2.20 13.90
CA GLN A 82 -7.98 3.42 14.64
C GLN A 82 -6.46 3.48 14.85
N ASP A 83 -5.86 2.35 15.17
CA ASP A 83 -4.44 2.17 15.44
C ASP A 83 -3.95 0.81 14.95
N LEU A 84 -2.64 0.59 15.06
CA LEU A 84 -1.98 -0.66 14.75
C LEU A 84 -1.31 -1.23 16.00
N GLY A 85 -1.45 -2.54 16.22
CA GLY A 85 -0.67 -3.27 17.20
C GLY A 85 0.71 -3.67 16.66
N GLU A 86 1.69 -3.86 17.56
CA GLU A 86 3.07 -4.26 17.22
C GLU A 86 3.14 -5.54 16.37
N ASN A 87 2.15 -6.42 16.52
CA ASN A 87 2.11 -7.71 15.81
C ASN A 87 1.34 -7.68 14.49
N ASP A 88 0.59 -6.60 14.21
CA ASP A 88 -0.37 -6.58 13.10
C ASP A 88 0.37 -6.64 11.74
N MET A 89 1.42 -5.82 11.60
CA MET A 89 2.22 -5.75 10.37
C MET A 89 3.16 -6.92 10.15
N LYS A 90 3.32 -7.86 11.12
CA LYS A 90 4.08 -9.11 10.88
C LYS A 90 3.41 -10.04 9.85
N THR A 91 2.21 -9.69 9.42
CA THR A 91 1.42 -10.43 8.42
C THR A 91 1.19 -9.63 7.15
N LEU A 92 1.86 -8.48 7.02
CA LEU A 92 1.77 -7.64 5.83
C LEU A 92 2.12 -8.48 4.60
N SER A 93 1.25 -8.40 3.60
CA SER A 93 1.49 -8.94 2.27
C SER A 93 0.79 -8.06 1.26
N VAL A 94 1.42 -7.88 0.11
CA VAL A 94 0.87 -7.13 -1.01
C VAL A 94 0.74 -8.07 -2.19
N LYS A 95 -0.45 -8.11 -2.78
CA LYS A 95 -0.69 -8.87 -4.02
C LYS A 95 -1.14 -7.92 -5.12
N HIS A 96 -0.61 -8.11 -6.33
CA HIS A 96 -1.17 -7.46 -7.51
C HIS A 96 -2.58 -7.97 -7.76
N LEU A 97 -3.49 -7.06 -8.16
CA LEU A 97 -4.85 -7.40 -8.55
C LEU A 97 -4.99 -7.35 -10.08
N ASN A 98 -5.04 -6.15 -10.62
CA ASN A 98 -5.13 -5.86 -12.05
C ASN A 98 -4.62 -4.44 -12.29
N ASP A 99 -4.18 -4.15 -13.52
CA ASP A 99 -3.67 -2.83 -13.90
C ASP A 99 -2.68 -2.28 -12.86
N ASN A 100 -3.00 -1.14 -12.24
CA ASN A 100 -2.20 -0.53 -11.18
C ASN A 100 -2.79 -0.74 -9.77
N TRP A 101 -3.71 -1.69 -9.61
CA TRP A 101 -4.34 -2.03 -8.34
C TRP A 101 -3.62 -3.18 -7.65
N TYR A 102 -3.45 -3.00 -6.35
CA TYR A 102 -2.83 -3.96 -5.45
C TYR A 102 -3.74 -4.11 -4.22
N GLU A 103 -3.70 -5.27 -3.57
CA GLU A 103 -4.39 -5.48 -2.31
C GLU A 103 -3.38 -5.69 -1.20
N VAL A 104 -3.43 -4.78 -0.24
CA VAL A 104 -2.65 -4.85 0.98
C VAL A 104 -3.42 -5.66 1.99
N ASN A 105 -2.79 -6.71 2.50
CA ASN A 105 -3.38 -7.64 3.44
C ASN A 105 -2.57 -7.68 4.73
N TYR A 106 -3.26 -7.64 5.86
CA TYR A 106 -2.66 -7.91 7.16
C TYR A 106 -3.72 -8.42 8.15
N THR A 107 -3.28 -8.82 9.33
CA THR A 107 -4.12 -9.28 10.44
C THR A 107 -4.13 -8.19 11.51
N SER A 108 -5.28 -7.54 11.71
CA SER A 108 -5.46 -6.54 12.76
C SER A 108 -5.69 -7.20 14.12
N ALA A 109 -5.21 -6.55 15.19
CA ALA A 109 -5.34 -7.01 16.58
C ALA A 109 -4.83 -8.45 16.77
N LYS A 110 -3.72 -8.79 16.10
CA LYS A 110 -3.18 -10.15 16.05
C LYS A 110 -2.82 -10.67 17.45
N GLY A 111 -3.35 -11.84 17.80
CA GLY A 111 -3.20 -12.47 19.10
C GLY A 111 -4.23 -12.04 20.14
N SER A 112 -5.25 -11.27 19.77
CA SER A 112 -6.36 -10.87 20.63
C SER A 112 -7.68 -11.54 20.24
N GLN A 113 -8.72 -11.39 21.07
CA GLN A 113 -10.08 -11.84 20.74
C GLN A 113 -10.75 -11.03 19.61
N TYR A 114 -10.16 -9.92 19.18
CA TYR A 114 -10.64 -9.05 18.10
C TYR A 114 -9.85 -9.25 16.80
N GLU A 115 -9.02 -10.29 16.74
CA GLU A 115 -8.21 -10.61 15.56
C GLU A 115 -9.09 -10.73 14.31
N ARG A 116 -8.71 -10.02 13.24
CA ARG A 116 -9.40 -10.09 11.94
C ARG A 116 -8.45 -9.88 10.77
N ALA A 117 -8.79 -10.48 9.64
CA ALA A 117 -8.15 -10.17 8.37
C ALA A 117 -8.61 -8.80 7.86
N VAL A 118 -7.65 -8.04 7.32
CA VAL A 118 -7.87 -6.74 6.68
C VAL A 118 -7.33 -6.81 5.26
N SER A 119 -8.12 -6.35 4.30
CA SER A 119 -7.78 -6.31 2.87
C SER A 119 -8.10 -4.93 2.31
N ILE A 120 -7.09 -4.21 1.83
CA ILE A 120 -7.18 -2.79 1.43
C ILE A 120 -6.73 -2.68 -0.02
N PRO A 121 -7.67 -2.48 -0.97
CA PRO A 121 -7.31 -2.22 -2.36
C PRO A 121 -6.74 -0.80 -2.50
N VAL A 122 -5.52 -0.71 -3.02
CA VAL A 122 -4.78 0.53 -3.27
C VAL A 122 -4.41 0.61 -4.75
N ARG A 123 -4.40 1.82 -5.30
CA ARG A 123 -3.92 2.07 -6.67
C ARG A 123 -2.61 2.83 -6.61
N VAL A 124 -1.70 2.48 -7.51
CA VAL A 124 -0.43 3.18 -7.69
C VAL A 124 -0.41 3.99 -8.98
N VAL A 125 0.37 5.07 -8.97
CA VAL A 125 0.72 5.87 -10.13
C VAL A 125 2.23 6.06 -10.17
N ASN A 126 2.82 6.05 -11.37
CA ASN A 126 4.20 6.43 -11.57
C ASN A 126 4.25 7.91 -11.98
N VAL A 127 4.89 8.74 -11.16
CA VAL A 127 5.14 10.16 -11.44
C VAL A 127 6.65 10.36 -11.57
N ASP A 128 7.11 10.65 -12.78
CA ASP A 128 8.52 10.91 -13.09
C ASP A 128 9.50 9.83 -12.58
N GLY A 129 9.09 8.55 -12.63
CA GLY A 129 9.89 7.41 -12.18
C GLY A 129 9.70 7.04 -10.71
N GLN A 130 8.90 7.78 -9.95
CA GLN A 130 8.55 7.47 -8.57
C GLN A 130 7.13 6.90 -8.48
N TYR A 131 6.98 5.72 -7.87
CA TYR A 131 5.66 5.19 -7.54
C TYR A 131 5.09 5.88 -6.31
N LEU A 132 3.81 6.26 -6.39
CA LEU A 132 3.00 6.79 -5.30
C LEU A 132 1.66 6.05 -5.26
N ILE A 133 1.04 5.98 -4.09
CA ILE A 133 -0.34 5.54 -3.94
C ILE A 133 -1.24 6.74 -4.26
N ASP A 134 -2.16 6.58 -5.21
CA ASP A 134 -3.06 7.64 -5.65
C ASP A 134 -4.54 7.38 -5.36
N ASP A 135 -4.88 6.14 -4.99
CA ASP A 135 -6.22 5.80 -4.54
C ASP A 135 -6.23 4.70 -3.48
N ILE A 136 -7.23 4.76 -2.60
CA ILE A 136 -7.59 3.72 -1.64
C ILE A 136 -9.09 3.51 -1.73
N THR A 137 -9.51 2.26 -1.91
CA THR A 137 -10.94 1.93 -1.95
C THR A 137 -11.53 2.06 -0.55
N PRO A 138 -12.56 2.91 -0.35
CA PRO A 138 -13.24 3.05 0.94
C PRO A 138 -13.78 1.71 1.46
N GLU A 139 -13.91 1.59 2.77
CA GLU A 139 -14.63 0.47 3.38
C GLU A 139 -16.14 0.65 3.15
N ASN A 140 -16.84 -0.43 2.78
CA ASN A 140 -18.28 -0.42 2.47
C ASN A 140 -19.15 -0.49 3.72
#